data_AF-A0A9J6GCE4-F1
#
_entry.id   AF-A0A9J6GCE4-F1
#
_cell.length_a   1.000
_cell.length_b   1.000
_cell.length_c   1.000
_cell.angle_alpha   90.00
_cell.angle_beta   90.00
_cell.angle_gamma   90.00
#
_symmetry.space_group_name_H-M   'P 1'
#
loop_
_entity.id
_entity.type
_entity.pdbx_description
1 polymer ?
#
loop_
_entity_poly.entity_id
_entity_poly.type
_entity_poly.pdbx_seq_one_letter_code
_entity_poly.pdbx_strand_id
1 'polypeptide(L)'
;MSVAFEQVDQVLTKLEEMGNSEEEFHKIFSLCQDRVVQFGVKCEISRVVGTQRYRANYTYNFAEDYYRRATFIPYIDDLKASLKRRFANHRKTLQSLQFVLPKHASKGKFESVQPAFDCYLRDMTTTHILTLSGE
;
A
#
# COMPACT_ATOMS: atom_id res chain seq x y z
N MET A 1 12.17 -18.48 3.00
CA MET A 1 10.85 -18.07 3.54
C MET A 1 10.94 -17.34 4.87
N SER A 2 11.77 -17.79 5.83
CA SER A 2 11.96 -17.07 7.11
C SER A 2 12.28 -15.58 6.92
N VAL A 3 13.24 -15.27 6.03
CA VAL A 3 13.66 -13.89 5.73
C VAL A 3 12.51 -13.03 5.17
N ALA A 4 11.64 -13.59 4.34
CA ALA A 4 10.54 -12.82 3.75
C ALA A 4 9.45 -12.47 4.78
N PHE A 5 9.16 -13.38 5.72
CA PHE A 5 8.25 -13.07 6.81
C PHE A 5 8.85 -12.04 7.77
N GLU A 6 10.14 -12.15 8.04
CA GLU A 6 10.87 -11.19 8.88
C GLU A 6 10.86 -9.79 8.24
N GLN A 7 11.04 -9.69 6.92
CA GLN A 7 10.91 -8.43 6.19
C GLN A 7 9.50 -7.83 6.31
N VAL A 8 8.46 -8.64 6.23
CA VAL A 8 7.08 -8.17 6.42
C VAL A 8 6.87 -7.65 7.84
N ASP A 9 7.38 -8.37 8.84
CA ASP A 9 7.29 -7.96 10.24
C ASP A 9 8.07 -6.64 10.46
N GLN A 10 9.26 -6.48 9.88
CA GLN A 10 10.04 -5.23 9.91
C GLN A 10 9.29 -4.06 9.26
N VAL A 11 8.67 -4.27 8.10
CA VAL A 11 7.87 -3.23 7.42
C VAL A 11 6.68 -2.81 8.29
N LEU A 12 6.00 -3.77 8.92
CA LEU A 12 4.88 -3.47 9.83
C LEU A 12 5.32 -2.64 11.03
N THR A 13 6.44 -2.99 11.66
CA THR A 13 7.03 -2.19 12.75
C THR A 13 7.37 -0.79 12.26
N LYS A 14 7.97 -0.67 11.06
CA LYS A 14 8.34 0.65 10.54
C LYS A 14 7.13 1.54 10.26
N LEU A 15 6.05 0.96 9.72
CA LEU A 15 4.80 1.68 9.49
C LEU A 15 4.14 2.14 10.81
N GLU A 16 4.30 1.39 11.89
CA GLU A 16 3.82 1.77 13.22
C GLU A 16 4.62 2.95 13.80
N GLU A 17 5.95 2.92 13.69
CA GLU A 17 6.80 4.06 14.04
C GLU A 17 6.44 5.32 13.24
N MET A 18 6.24 5.16 11.92
CA MET A 18 5.87 6.28 11.03
C MET A 18 4.50 6.88 11.39
N GLY A 19 3.51 6.06 11.73
CA GLY A 19 2.18 6.55 12.12
C GLY A 19 2.17 7.34 13.43
N ASN A 20 3.11 7.02 14.34
CA ASN A 20 3.24 7.67 15.64
C ASN A 20 4.18 8.90 15.62
N SER A 21 5.01 9.04 14.59
CA SER A 21 5.96 10.15 14.46
C SER A 21 5.34 11.33 13.72
N GLU A 22 5.21 12.47 14.41
CA GLU A 22 4.82 13.73 13.77
C GLU A 22 5.91 14.27 12.84
N GLU A 23 7.19 14.00 13.14
CA GLU A 23 8.33 14.44 12.35
C GLU A 23 8.37 13.78 10.96
N GLU A 24 8.03 12.48 10.88
CA GLU A 24 7.99 11.77 9.61
C GLU A 24 6.88 12.29 8.70
N PHE A 25 5.71 12.61 9.28
CA PHE A 25 4.65 13.26 8.52
C PHE A 25 5.05 14.67 8.09
N HIS A 26 5.72 15.42 8.95
CA HIS A 26 6.21 16.76 8.63
C HIS A 26 7.10 16.74 7.37
N LYS A 27 8.08 15.83 7.29
CA LYS A 27 8.95 15.68 6.11
C LYS A 27 8.16 15.46 4.81
N ILE A 28 7.14 14.61 4.86
CA ILE A 28 6.25 14.33 3.73
C ILE A 28 5.46 15.59 3.37
N PHE A 29 4.92 16.28 4.36
CA PHE A 29 4.14 17.49 4.18
C PHE A 29 4.98 18.63 3.58
N SER A 30 6.21 18.83 4.05
CA SER A 30 7.16 19.82 3.51
C SER A 30 7.44 19.54 2.03
N LEU A 31 7.72 18.28 1.68
CA LEU A 31 7.96 17.88 0.29
C LEU A 31 6.74 18.18 -0.60
N CYS A 32 5.54 17.89 -0.11
CA CYS A 32 4.31 18.24 -0.82
C CYS A 32 4.13 19.75 -0.95
N GLN A 33 4.43 20.52 0.11
CA GLN A 33 4.32 21.97 0.10
C GLN A 33 5.27 22.61 -0.91
N ASP A 34 6.52 22.16 -0.99
CA ASP A 34 7.50 22.61 -1.98
C ASP A 34 7.02 22.36 -3.41
N ARG A 35 6.42 21.20 -3.67
CA ARG A 35 5.83 20.87 -4.98
C ARG A 35 4.63 21.75 -5.28
N VAL A 36 3.74 21.97 -4.32
CA VAL A 36 2.55 22.82 -4.47
C VAL A 36 2.96 24.26 -4.81
N VAL A 37 4.02 24.79 -4.19
CA VAL A 37 4.62 26.09 -4.52
C VAL A 37 5.17 26.10 -5.96
N GLN A 38 5.85 25.04 -6.40
CA GLN A 38 6.33 24.93 -7.79
C GLN A 38 5.19 24.99 -8.82
N PHE A 39 4.01 24.45 -8.49
CA PHE A 39 2.83 24.49 -9.35
C PHE A 39 2.01 25.78 -9.23
N GLY A 40 2.40 26.72 -8.36
CA GLY A 40 1.67 27.97 -8.13
C GLY A 40 0.29 27.77 -7.50
N VAL A 41 0.05 26.62 -6.87
CA VAL A 41 -1.21 26.28 -6.20
C VAL A 41 -1.08 26.61 -4.71
N LYS A 42 -2.18 27.00 -4.06
CA LYS A 42 -2.20 27.19 -2.61
C LYS A 42 -2.57 25.87 -1.92
N CYS A 43 -1.82 25.52 -0.87
CA CYS A 43 -2.18 24.39 -0.02
C CYS A 43 -3.37 24.79 0.86
N GLU A 44 -4.59 24.51 0.40
CA GLU A 44 -5.82 24.76 1.15
C GLU A 44 -6.42 23.45 1.66
N ILE A 45 -7.06 23.50 2.82
CA ILE A 45 -7.80 22.37 3.39
C ILE A 45 -9.09 22.16 2.58
N SER A 46 -9.39 20.92 2.21
CA SER A 46 -10.66 20.63 1.54
C SER A 46 -11.84 20.96 2.44
N ARG A 47 -12.87 21.58 1.86
CA ARG A 47 -14.14 22.04 2.46
C ARG A 47 -14.54 21.35 3.77
N VAL A 48 -14.43 22.07 4.89
CA VAL A 48 -15.03 21.71 6.19
C VAL A 48 -16.44 22.30 6.22
N VAL A 49 -17.47 21.46 6.30
CA VAL A 49 -18.88 21.88 6.35
C VAL A 49 -19.49 21.52 7.69
N GLY A 50 -20.52 22.27 8.12
CA GLY A 50 -21.15 22.08 9.44
C GLY A 50 -21.68 20.67 9.69
N THR A 51 -22.01 19.91 8.65
CA THR A 51 -22.44 18.51 8.74
C THR A 51 -21.78 17.66 7.65
N GLN A 52 -21.06 16.61 8.07
CA GLN A 52 -20.53 15.57 7.20
C GLN A 52 -21.05 14.20 7.66
N ARG A 53 -21.61 13.41 6.73
CA ARG A 53 -22.23 12.10 7.06
C ARG A 53 -21.24 10.94 7.04
N TYR A 54 -20.21 11.02 6.18
CA TYR A 54 -19.25 9.95 5.93
C TYR A 54 -17.79 10.35 6.24
N ARG A 55 -17.57 11.55 6.79
CA ARG A 55 -16.25 12.07 7.15
C ARG A 55 -16.32 12.77 8.49
N ALA A 56 -15.25 12.67 9.27
CA ALA A 56 -15.10 13.38 10.53
C ALA A 56 -14.62 14.80 10.29
N ASN A 57 -15.26 15.77 10.96
CA ASN A 57 -14.77 17.14 11.06
C ASN A 57 -13.68 17.17 12.14
N TYR A 58 -12.45 16.85 11.77
CA TYR A 58 -11.32 16.93 12.69
C TYR A 58 -11.07 18.38 13.10
N THR A 59 -10.81 18.61 14.39
CA THR A 59 -10.26 19.89 14.86
C THR A 59 -8.83 20.02 14.35
N TYR A 60 -8.47 21.20 13.84
CA TYR A 60 -7.16 21.47 13.27
C TYR A 60 -6.68 22.87 13.69
N ASN A 61 -5.37 22.98 13.97
CA ASN A 61 -4.71 24.26 14.18
C ASN A 61 -4.10 24.77 12.87
N PHE A 62 -3.51 23.85 12.10
CA PHE A 62 -2.87 24.12 10.81
C PHE A 62 -3.30 23.08 9.76
N ALA A 63 -3.04 23.36 8.47
CA ALA A 63 -3.38 22.44 7.38
C ALA A 63 -2.67 21.08 7.51
N GLU A 64 -1.44 21.10 8.02
CA GLU A 64 -0.65 19.89 8.30
C GLU A 64 -1.38 18.94 9.27
N ASP A 65 -1.87 19.46 10.40
CA ASP A 65 -2.63 18.67 11.38
C ASP A 65 -3.88 18.03 10.78
N TYR A 66 -4.57 18.77 9.92
CA TYR A 66 -5.76 18.28 9.23
C TYR A 66 -5.40 17.09 8.35
N TYR A 67 -4.41 17.23 7.46
CA TYR A 67 -4.02 16.16 6.52
C TYR A 67 -3.45 14.94 7.24
N ARG A 68 -2.75 15.16 8.37
CA ARG A 68 -2.28 14.06 9.21
C ARG A 68 -3.42 13.21 9.73
N ARG A 69 -4.44 13.84 10.32
CA ARG A 69 -5.57 13.15 10.95
C ARG A 69 -6.56 12.59 9.93
N ALA A 70 -6.83 13.34 8.87
CA ALA A 70 -7.85 13.00 7.89
C ALA A 70 -7.37 12.03 6.80
N THR A 71 -6.06 11.96 6.55
CA THR A 71 -5.52 11.19 5.44
C THR A 71 -4.39 10.27 5.86
N PHE A 72 -3.34 10.79 6.48
CA PHE A 72 -2.14 10.01 6.77
C PHE A 72 -2.38 8.87 7.76
N ILE A 73 -2.95 9.16 8.92
CA ILE A 73 -3.22 8.13 9.95
C ILE A 73 -4.15 7.03 9.42
N PRO A 74 -5.33 7.36 8.83
CA PRO A 74 -6.20 6.35 8.24
C PRO A 74 -5.50 5.49 7.18
N TYR A 75 -4.68 6.11 6.32
CA TYR A 75 -3.95 5.40 5.28
C TYR A 75 -2.92 4.41 5.86
N ILE A 76 -2.15 4.82 6.87
CA ILE A 76 -1.18 3.95 7.53
C ILE A 76 -1.90 2.78 8.23
N ASP A 77 -3.04 3.03 8.87
CA ASP A 77 -3.85 1.98 9.49
C ASP A 77 -4.39 0.97 8.48
N ASP A 78 -4.92 1.45 7.36
CA ASP A 78 -5.41 0.60 6.27
C ASP A 78 -4.29 -0.22 5.62
N LEU A 79 -3.12 0.39 5.40
CA LEU A 79 -1.95 -0.28 4.84
C LEU A 79 -1.47 -1.39 5.78
N LYS A 80 -1.35 -1.12 7.08
CA LYS A 80 -1.03 -2.14 8.09
C LYS A 80 -2.07 -3.27 8.09
N ALA A 81 -3.35 -2.95 8.08
CA ALA A 81 -4.42 -3.94 8.07
C ALA A 81 -4.37 -4.81 6.81
N SER A 82 -4.10 -4.23 5.65
CA SER A 82 -3.93 -4.93 4.38
C SER A 82 -2.74 -5.91 4.43
N LEU A 83 -1.59 -5.45 4.91
CA LEU A 83 -0.39 -6.29 5.05
C LEU A 83 -0.61 -7.44 6.05
N LYS A 84 -1.20 -7.16 7.22
CA LYS A 84 -1.55 -8.20 8.20
C LYS A 84 -2.50 -9.23 7.60
N ARG A 85 -3.54 -8.80 6.89
CA ARG A 85 -4.51 -9.72 6.25
C ARG A 85 -3.84 -10.62 5.21
N ARG A 86 -2.93 -10.07 4.40
CA ARG A 86 -2.26 -10.82 3.32
C ARG A 86 -1.20 -11.79 3.84
N PHE A 87 -0.42 -11.39 4.85
CA PHE A 87 0.77 -12.14 5.25
C PHE A 87 0.64 -12.83 6.61
N ALA A 88 -0.02 -12.22 7.60
CA ALA A 88 -0.15 -12.83 8.93
C ALA A 88 -1.22 -13.94 8.94
N ASN A 89 -2.40 -13.67 8.36
CA ASN A 89 -3.49 -14.66 8.33
C ASN A 89 -3.14 -15.90 7.51
N HIS A 90 -2.33 -15.73 6.46
CA HIS A 90 -1.93 -16.81 5.57
C HIS A 90 -0.53 -17.37 5.89
N ARG A 91 0.10 -16.95 6.99
CA ARG A 91 1.47 -17.35 7.35
C ARG A 91 1.64 -18.87 7.38
N LYS A 92 0.68 -19.58 7.98
CA LYS A 92 0.69 -21.06 8.06
C LYS A 92 0.54 -21.73 6.69
N THR A 93 -0.36 -21.22 5.85
CA THR A 93 -0.57 -21.72 4.48
C THR A 93 0.64 -21.47 3.59
N LEU A 94 1.22 -20.27 3.66
CA LEU A 94 2.43 -19.91 2.94
C LEU A 94 3.63 -20.74 3.40
N GLN A 95 3.75 -21.01 4.70
CA GLN A 95 4.75 -21.95 5.23
C GLN A 95 4.55 -23.37 4.70
N SER A 96 3.31 -23.86 4.58
CA SER A 96 3.08 -25.19 3.98
C SER A 96 3.39 -25.24 2.49
N LEU A 97 3.18 -24.14 1.75
CA LEU A 97 3.53 -24.04 0.33
C LEU A 97 5.03 -24.16 0.09
N GLN A 98 5.87 -23.94 1.10
CA GLN A 98 7.31 -24.16 0.99
C GLN A 98 7.69 -25.60 0.62
N PHE A 99 6.82 -26.56 0.95
CA PHE A 99 7.02 -27.97 0.64
C PHE A 99 6.50 -28.36 -0.75
N VAL A 100 5.64 -27.53 -1.35
CA VAL A 100 5.13 -27.69 -2.72
C VAL A 100 6.06 -27.00 -3.72
N LEU A 101 6.63 -25.86 -3.34
CA LEU A 101 7.60 -25.17 -4.17
C LEU A 101 8.85 -26.06 -4.35
N PRO A 102 9.33 -26.26 -5.60
CA PRO A 102 10.51 -27.07 -5.84
C PRO A 102 11.68 -26.57 -5.00
N LYS A 103 12.42 -27.47 -4.34
CA LYS A 103 13.61 -27.14 -3.53
C LYS A 103 14.66 -26.32 -4.30
N HIS A 104 14.60 -26.35 -5.64
CA HIS A 104 15.49 -25.63 -6.56
C HIS A 104 14.96 -24.26 -7.01
N ALA A 105 13.69 -23.93 -6.75
CA ALA A 105 13.12 -22.63 -7.09
C ALA A 105 13.85 -21.47 -6.38
N SER A 106 14.43 -21.72 -5.21
CA SER A 106 15.27 -20.75 -4.48
C SER A 106 16.69 -20.59 -5.01
N LYS A 107 17.16 -21.50 -5.87
CA LYS A 107 18.51 -21.48 -6.48
C LYS A 107 18.51 -21.00 -7.93
N GLY A 108 17.33 -20.90 -8.55
CA GLY A 108 17.17 -20.39 -9.90
C GLY A 108 17.35 -18.87 -9.95
N LYS A 109 18.01 -18.36 -10.99
CA LYS A 109 18.00 -16.92 -11.29
C LYS A 109 16.61 -16.51 -11.75
N PHE A 110 16.23 -15.25 -11.55
CA PHE A 110 14.95 -14.73 -12.03
C PHE A 110 14.76 -14.95 -13.55
N GLU A 111 15.85 -14.88 -14.32
CA GLU A 111 15.87 -15.16 -15.76
C GLU A 111 15.29 -16.55 -16.12
N SER A 112 15.41 -17.53 -15.22
CA SER A 112 14.90 -18.89 -15.45
C SER A 112 13.37 -18.99 -15.37
N VAL A 113 12.71 -18.05 -14.69
CA VAL A 113 11.24 -17.98 -14.58
C VAL A 113 10.62 -16.95 -15.52
N GLN A 114 11.45 -16.16 -16.23
CA GLN A 114 11.00 -15.19 -17.23
C GLN A 114 10.02 -15.78 -18.26
N PRO A 115 10.25 -16.98 -18.85
CA PRO A 115 9.34 -17.54 -19.84
C PRO A 115 7.96 -17.88 -19.26
N ALA A 116 7.91 -18.30 -17.99
CA ALA A 116 6.65 -18.57 -17.31
C ALA A 116 5.89 -17.26 -17.01
N PHE A 117 6.62 -16.22 -16.59
CA PHE A 117 6.04 -14.89 -16.39
C PHE A 117 5.45 -14.32 -17.68
N ASP A 118 6.18 -14.42 -18.80
CA ASP A 118 5.72 -13.97 -20.11
C ASP A 118 4.47 -14.74 -20.59
N CYS A 119 4.37 -16.03 -20.26
CA CYS A 119 3.16 -16.82 -20.52
C CYS A 119 1.96 -16.27 -19.74
N TYR A 120 2.08 -16.11 -18.43
CA TYR A 120 0.99 -15.56 -17.61
C TYR A 120 0.62 -14.13 -17.99
N LEU A 121 1.61 -13.32 -18.35
CA LEU A 121 1.39 -11.95 -18.81
C LEU A 121 0.62 -11.94 -20.12
N ARG A 122 0.93 -12.86 -21.05
CA ARG A 122 0.17 -13.06 -22.28
C ARG A 122 -1.27 -13.45 -21.98
N ASP A 123 -1.49 -14.38 -21.06
CA ASP A 123 -2.84 -14.84 -20.70
C ASP A 123 -3.68 -13.73 -20.03
N MET A 124 -3.05 -12.91 -19.17
CA MET A 124 -3.71 -11.78 -18.50
C MET A 124 -4.00 -10.61 -19.45
N THR A 125 -3.16 -10.40 -20.46
CA THR A 125 -3.33 -9.32 -21.47
C THR A 125 -4.20 -9.73 -22.64
N THR A 126 -4.36 -11.04 -22.87
CA THR A 126 -5.30 -11.57 -23.84
C THR A 126 -6.70 -11.38 -23.30
N THR A 127 -7.25 -10.20 -23.56
CA THR A 127 -8.65 -9.86 -23.31
C THR A 127 -9.51 -10.61 -24.32
N HIS A 128 -9.59 -11.94 -24.23
CA HIS A 128 -10.76 -12.68 -24.68
C HIS A 128 -11.83 -12.60 -23.59
N ILE A 129 -12.23 -11.36 -23.25
CA ILE A 129 -13.61 -11.13 -22.85
C ILE A 129 -14.37 -11.34 -24.16
N LEU A 130 -14.76 -12.59 -24.38
CA LEU A 130 -15.67 -12.99 -25.43
C LEU A 130 -16.84 -12.01 -25.37
N THR A 131 -16.93 -11.16 -26.38
CA THR A 131 -18.20 -10.69 -26.92
C THR A 131 -19.06 -11.94 -27.11
N LEU A 132 -19.84 -12.29 -26.09
CA LEU A 132 -21.11 -12.96 -26.30
C LEU A 132 -22.00 -11.92 -26.99
N SER A 133 -21.75 -11.70 -28.27
CA SER A 133 -22.74 -11.20 -29.20
C SER A 133 -23.87 -12.23 -29.16
N GLY A 134 -24.92 -11.89 -28.43
CA GLY A 134 -26.18 -12.62 -28.48
C GLY A 134 -26.66 -12.65 -29.92
N GLU A 135 -26.73 -13.85 -30.46
CA GLU A 135 -27.69 -14.20 -31.50
C GLU A 135 -29.11 -14.17 -30.93
#